data_AF-G1VXV0-F1
#
_entry.id   AF-G1VXV0-F1
#
_cell.length_a   1.000
_cell.length_b   1.000
_cell.length_c   1.000
_cell.angle_alpha   90.00
_cell.angle_beta   90.00
_cell.angle_gamma   90.00
#
_symmetry.space_group_name_H-M   'P 1'
#
loop_
_entity.id
_entity.type
_entity.pdbx_description
1 polymer ?
#
loop_
_entity_poly.entity_id
_entity_poly.type
_entity_poly.pdbx_seq_one_letter_code
_entity_poly.pdbx_strand_id
1 'polypeptide(L)'
;MTNKELSMKIRTSLKEAGYTQKDIKVSVRSSRYDTAAKITIHNPHIDRHRIEKILRPAYEEIDRDDVTGEILQGGNTMLFIEYEYGIFEEVAREWMATAKGLMQSKAEVTRIFDGLYLLDPDHCGALEIRQQDENTTCTYKVHDISHLCEFLYKFAEFKTITI
;
A
#
# COMPACT_ATOMS: atom_id res chain seq x y z
N MET A 1 21.16 -14.36 -12.57
CA MET A 1 20.28 -13.58 -13.47
C MET A 1 20.80 -12.16 -13.55
N THR A 2 20.81 -11.51 -14.71
CA THR A 2 21.22 -10.10 -14.80
C THR A 2 20.06 -9.16 -14.43
N ASN A 3 20.37 -7.92 -13.99
CA ASN A 3 19.34 -6.90 -13.71
C ASN A 3 18.42 -6.65 -14.91
N LYS A 4 18.97 -6.70 -16.12
CA LYS A 4 18.21 -6.51 -17.36
C LYS A 4 17.23 -7.67 -17.58
N GLU A 5 17.68 -8.91 -17.40
CA GLU A 5 16.82 -10.09 -17.49
C GLU A 5 15.70 -10.07 -16.45
N LEU A 6 16.02 -9.75 -15.20
CA LEU A 6 15.02 -9.65 -14.13
C LEU A 6 13.97 -8.57 -14.43
N SER A 7 14.41 -7.38 -14.84
CA SER A 7 13.51 -6.28 -15.23
C SER A 7 12.59 -6.68 -16.38
N MET A 8 13.11 -7.39 -17.39
CA MET A 8 12.30 -7.89 -18.51
C MET A 8 11.28 -8.94 -18.04
N LYS A 9 11.68 -9.90 -17.20
CA LYS A 9 10.77 -10.92 -16.65
C LYS A 9 9.63 -10.30 -15.85
N ILE A 10 9.94 -9.40 -14.92
CA ILE A 10 8.93 -8.69 -14.12
C ILE A 10 7.95 -7.94 -15.02
N ARG A 11 8.45 -7.18 -16.01
CA ARG A 11 7.59 -6.46 -16.96
C ARG A 11 6.71 -7.39 -17.79
N THR A 12 7.23 -8.56 -18.19
CA THR A 12 6.44 -9.56 -18.92
C THR A 12 5.32 -10.10 -18.06
N SER A 13 5.58 -10.52 -16.82
CA SER A 13 4.52 -11.06 -15.95
C SER A 13 3.48 -10.01 -15.55
N LEU A 14 3.89 -8.76 -15.36
CA LEU A 14 2.93 -7.65 -15.17
C LEU A 14 2.06 -7.44 -16.40
N LYS A 15 2.63 -7.52 -17.61
CA LYS A 15 1.89 -7.39 -18.87
C LYS A 15 0.91 -8.56 -19.08
N GLU A 16 1.32 -9.78 -18.75
CA GLU A 16 0.47 -10.98 -18.78
C GLU A 16 -0.70 -10.88 -17.79
N ALA A 17 -0.48 -10.22 -16.65
CA ALA A 17 -1.53 -9.89 -15.69
C ALA A 17 -2.40 -8.68 -16.09
N GLY A 18 -2.15 -8.07 -17.25
CA GLY A 18 -2.96 -6.97 -17.80
C GLY A 18 -2.49 -5.56 -17.47
N TYR A 19 -1.33 -5.40 -16.83
CA TYR A 19 -0.80 -4.08 -16.46
C TYR A 19 0.11 -3.49 -17.54
N THR A 20 0.07 -2.17 -17.70
CA THR A 20 0.91 -1.46 -18.67
C THR A 20 2.04 -0.69 -17.98
N GLN A 21 3.00 -0.21 -18.78
CA GLN A 21 4.08 0.64 -18.27
C GLN A 21 3.61 2.01 -17.78
N LYS A 22 2.41 2.45 -18.18
CA LYS A 22 1.78 3.67 -17.66
C LYS A 22 1.23 3.44 -16.25
N ASP A 23 0.78 2.22 -15.99
CA ASP A 23 0.24 1.84 -14.69
C ASP A 23 1.35 1.53 -13.68
N ILE A 24 2.43 0.88 -14.12
CA ILE A 24 3.47 0.37 -13.23
C ILE A 24 4.85 0.55 -13.87
N LYS A 25 5.76 1.19 -13.15
CA LYS A 25 7.16 1.35 -13.53
C LYS A 25 8.03 0.36 -12.77
N VAL A 26 8.93 -0.32 -13.51
CA VAL A 26 9.87 -1.29 -12.97
C VAL A 26 11.31 -0.80 -13.17
N SER A 27 12.06 -0.75 -12.07
CA SER A 27 13.48 -0.39 -12.03
C SER A 27 14.25 -1.44 -11.23
N VAL A 28 15.30 -2.01 -11.80
CA VAL A 28 16.15 -3.02 -11.13
C VAL A 28 17.57 -2.49 -11.07
N ARG A 29 18.17 -2.53 -9.89
CA ARG A 29 19.55 -2.09 -9.66
C ARG A 29 20.29 -3.06 -8.76
N SER A 30 21.61 -3.11 -8.93
CA SER A 30 22.48 -3.79 -7.99
C SER A 30 22.58 -2.98 -6.70
N SER A 31 22.55 -3.68 -5.57
CA SER A 31 22.68 -3.14 -4.23
C SER A 31 23.81 -3.90 -3.51
N ARG A 32 25.06 -3.46 -3.74
CA ARG A 32 26.27 -4.18 -3.30
C ARG A 32 26.28 -5.62 -3.81
N TYR A 33 26.08 -6.59 -2.92
CA TYR A 33 26.08 -8.02 -3.22
C TYR A 33 24.67 -8.57 -3.54
N ASP A 34 23.65 -7.72 -3.47
CA ASP A 34 22.25 -8.07 -3.66
C ASP A 34 21.65 -7.34 -4.87
N THR A 35 20.41 -7.70 -5.21
CA THR A 35 19.60 -7.06 -6.26
C THR A 35 18.38 -6.41 -5.63
N ALA A 36 18.11 -5.17 -6.00
CA ALA A 36 16.91 -4.44 -5.58
C ALA A 36 16.05 -4.13 -6.80
N ALA A 37 14.81 -4.64 -6.80
CA ALA A 37 13.80 -4.29 -7.79
C ALA A 37 12.78 -3.36 -7.14
N LYS A 38 12.67 -2.13 -7.67
CA LYS A 38 11.66 -1.16 -7.33
C LYS A 38 10.52 -1.19 -8.35
N ILE A 39 9.31 -1.42 -7.87
CA ILE A 39 8.07 -1.47 -8.61
C ILE A 39 7.20 -0.31 -8.09
N THR A 40 6.99 0.70 -8.93
CA THR A 40 6.22 1.89 -8.59
C THR A 40 4.88 1.86 -9.30
N ILE A 41 3.79 1.86 -8.54
CA ILE A 41 2.42 1.89 -9.04
C ILE A 41 2.01 3.35 -9.27
N HIS A 42 1.67 3.67 -10.52
CA HIS A 42 1.28 4.98 -11.04
C HIS A 42 -0.23 5.12 -11.28
N ASN A 43 -0.98 4.02 -11.20
CA ASN A 43 -2.44 4.04 -11.29
C ASN A 43 -3.07 3.86 -9.89
N PRO A 44 -3.82 4.86 -9.36
CA PRO A 44 -4.39 4.79 -8.01
C PRO A 44 -5.45 3.71 -7.85
N HIS A 45 -6.00 3.16 -8.95
CA HIS A 45 -7.05 2.13 -8.93
C HIS A 45 -6.47 0.70 -8.89
N ILE A 46 -5.16 0.54 -8.85
CA ILE A 46 -4.51 -0.76 -8.78
C ILE A 46 -4.30 -1.16 -7.34
N ASP A 47 -4.79 -2.34 -6.98
CA ASP A 47 -4.57 -2.96 -5.68
C ASP A 47 -3.12 -3.48 -5.55
N ARG A 48 -2.32 -2.87 -4.66
CA ARG A 48 -0.92 -3.26 -4.40
C ARG A 48 -0.79 -4.73 -4.01
N HIS A 49 -1.73 -5.28 -3.22
CA HIS A 49 -1.64 -6.67 -2.77
C HIS A 49 -1.73 -7.66 -3.95
N ARG A 50 -2.45 -7.31 -5.03
CA ARG A 50 -2.46 -8.12 -6.26
C ARG A 50 -1.08 -8.16 -6.91
N ILE A 51 -0.39 -7.03 -6.95
CA ILE A 51 0.97 -6.94 -7.51
C ILE A 51 1.94 -7.75 -6.64
N GLU A 52 1.85 -7.63 -5.32
CA GLU A 52 2.66 -8.42 -4.39
C GLU A 52 2.44 -9.93 -4.55
N LYS A 53 1.18 -10.35 -4.69
CA LYS A 53 0.81 -11.76 -4.89
C LYS A 53 1.36 -12.35 -6.20
N ILE A 54 1.50 -11.53 -7.24
CA ILE A 54 2.08 -11.95 -8.53
C ILE A 54 3.60 -12.01 -8.43
N LEU A 55 4.24 -10.99 -7.86
CA LEU A 55 5.68 -10.79 -7.99
C LEU A 55 6.51 -11.44 -6.87
N ARG A 56 6.07 -11.35 -5.61
CA ARG A 56 6.89 -11.85 -4.47
C ARG A 56 7.21 -13.33 -4.61
N PRO A 57 6.23 -14.24 -4.86
CA PRO A 57 6.54 -15.68 -4.95
C PRO A 57 7.44 -16.05 -6.14
N ALA A 58 7.48 -15.21 -7.18
CA ALA A 58 8.19 -15.49 -8.43
C ALA A 58 9.62 -14.92 -8.48
N TYR A 59 9.89 -13.85 -7.73
CA TYR A 59 11.12 -13.08 -7.89
C TYR A 59 11.79 -12.64 -6.59
N GLU A 60 11.10 -12.70 -5.45
CA GLU A 60 11.72 -12.34 -4.17
C GLU A 60 12.50 -13.55 -3.63
N GLU A 61 13.76 -13.31 -3.32
CA GLU A 61 14.68 -14.31 -2.78
C GLU A 61 15.46 -13.64 -1.65
N ILE A 62 15.16 -14.00 -0.40
CA ILE A 62 15.79 -13.42 0.78
C ILE A 62 16.26 -14.57 1.65
N ASP A 63 17.57 -14.68 1.80
CA ASP A 63 18.22 -15.62 2.69
C ASP A 63 18.32 -15.02 4.10
N ARG A 64 18.01 -15.82 5.12
CA ARG A 64 17.96 -15.38 6.51
C ARG A 64 18.63 -16.41 7.39
N ASP A 65 19.34 -15.94 8.40
CA ASP A 65 19.86 -16.80 9.45
C ASP A 65 18.70 -17.42 10.23
N ASP A 66 18.71 -18.75 10.37
CA ASP A 66 17.63 -19.49 11.02
C ASP A 66 17.52 -19.21 12.53
N VAL A 67 18.58 -18.69 13.17
CA VAL A 67 18.64 -18.44 14.61
C VAL A 67 18.30 -16.99 14.94
N THR A 68 18.91 -16.03 14.24
CA THR A 68 18.77 -14.60 14.52
C THR A 68 17.68 -13.93 13.66
N GLY A 69 17.33 -14.51 12.52
CA GLY A 69 16.44 -13.90 11.53
C GLY A 69 17.08 -12.76 10.74
N GLU A 70 18.38 -12.50 10.92
CA GLU A 70 19.11 -11.50 10.17
C GLU A 70 19.18 -11.88 8.68
N ILE A 71 19.06 -10.89 7.79
CA ILE A 71 19.22 -11.11 6.35
C ILE A 71 20.69 -11.37 6.06
N LEU A 72 20.99 -12.55 5.51
CA LEU A 72 22.34 -12.94 5.11
C LEU A 72 22.70 -12.20 3.82
N GLN A 73 23.84 -11.50 3.80
CA GLN A 73 24.25 -10.76 2.60
C GLN A 73 24.76 -11.68 1.50
N GLY A 74 24.44 -11.33 0.26
CA GLY A 74 24.97 -12.00 -0.92
C GLY A 74 23.93 -12.81 -1.65
N GLY A 75 23.52 -12.30 -2.82
CA GLY A 75 22.62 -13.03 -3.73
C GLY A 75 21.14 -12.77 -3.51
N ASN A 76 20.74 -11.93 -2.56
CA ASN A 76 19.32 -11.64 -2.34
C ASN A 76 18.72 -10.86 -3.51
N THR A 77 17.43 -11.09 -3.77
CA THR A 77 16.59 -10.25 -4.63
C THR A 77 15.45 -9.69 -3.81
N MET A 78 15.52 -8.40 -3.50
CA MET A 78 14.51 -7.70 -2.70
C MET A 78 13.53 -6.96 -3.62
N LEU A 79 12.22 -7.10 -3.35
CA LEU A 79 11.17 -6.37 -4.07
C LEU A 79 10.61 -5.23 -3.21
N PHE A 80 10.66 -4.02 -3.76
CA PHE A 80 10.05 -2.83 -3.18
C PHE A 80 8.86 -2.44 -4.05
N ILE A 81 7.65 -2.80 -3.61
CA ILE A 81 6.40 -2.52 -4.33
C ILE A 81 5.69 -1.39 -3.59
N GLU A 82 5.66 -0.21 -4.21
CA GLU A 82 5.21 1.03 -3.59
C GLU A 82 4.30 1.80 -4.55
N TYR A 83 3.38 2.59 -4.02
CA TYR A 83 2.69 3.61 -4.78
C TYR A 83 3.61 4.80 -5.08
N GLU A 84 3.34 5.51 -6.17
CA GLU A 84 3.90 6.85 -6.36
C GLU A 84 3.39 7.79 -5.25
N TYR A 85 4.27 8.69 -4.81
CA TYR A 85 3.92 9.67 -3.78
C TYR A 85 2.78 10.56 -4.27
N GLY A 86 1.76 10.76 -3.42
CA GLY A 86 0.61 11.62 -3.70
C GLY A 86 -0.38 11.06 -4.74
N ILE A 87 -0.23 9.80 -5.16
CA ILE A 87 -1.08 9.20 -6.20
C ILE A 87 -2.58 9.22 -5.89
N PHE A 88 -2.92 9.22 -4.60
CA PHE A 88 -4.30 9.18 -4.13
C PHE A 88 -4.91 10.58 -3.97
N GLU A 89 -4.14 11.66 -4.01
CA GLU A 89 -4.62 13.01 -3.67
C GLU A 89 -5.79 13.49 -4.55
N GLU A 90 -5.74 13.19 -5.84
CA GLU A 90 -6.76 13.62 -6.80
C GLU A 90 -8.06 12.81 -6.63
N VAL A 91 -7.96 11.48 -6.60
CA VAL A 91 -9.10 10.57 -6.46
C VAL A 91 -9.73 10.66 -5.07
N ALA A 92 -8.94 10.92 -4.03
CA ALA A 92 -9.44 11.10 -2.68
C ALA A 92 -10.22 12.41 -2.49
N ARG A 93 -10.02 13.41 -3.36
CA ARG A 93 -10.68 14.72 -3.24
C ARG A 93 -12.20 14.63 -3.29
N GLU A 94 -12.77 13.63 -3.94
CA GLU A 94 -14.21 13.36 -3.97
C GLU A 94 -14.78 13.14 -2.56
N TRP A 95 -13.97 12.64 -1.63
CA TRP A 95 -14.34 12.34 -0.24
C TRP A 95 -14.26 13.55 0.69
N MET A 96 -13.83 14.71 0.20
CA MET A 96 -13.61 15.91 1.00
C MET A 96 -14.87 16.34 1.78
N ALA A 97 -16.05 16.32 1.16
CA ALA A 97 -17.30 16.70 1.83
C ALA A 97 -17.63 15.75 2.99
N THR A 98 -17.50 14.44 2.75
CA THR A 98 -17.71 13.40 3.76
C THR A 98 -16.71 13.53 4.90
N ALA A 99 -15.42 13.69 4.60
CA ALA A 99 -14.36 13.87 5.58
C ALA A 99 -14.60 15.09 6.48
N LYS A 100 -15.02 16.23 5.90
CA LYS A 100 -15.40 17.43 6.68
C LYS A 100 -16.53 17.14 7.66
N GLY A 101 -17.58 16.47 7.20
CA GLY A 101 -18.72 16.11 8.04
C GLY A 101 -18.31 15.20 9.21
N LEU A 102 -17.46 14.23 8.92
CA LEU A 102 -16.94 13.30 9.92
C LEU A 102 -16.07 13.98 10.98
N MET A 103 -15.16 14.88 10.59
CA MET A 103 -14.30 15.61 11.52
C MET A 103 -15.06 16.61 12.41
N GLN A 104 -16.27 17.00 12.02
CA GLN A 104 -17.15 17.86 12.84
C GLN A 104 -18.06 17.07 13.77
N SER A 105 -18.12 15.74 13.61
CA SER A 105 -18.87 14.86 14.49
C SER A 105 -18.32 14.93 15.91
N LYS A 106 -19.22 14.95 16.90
CA LYS A 106 -18.86 14.86 18.33
C LYS A 106 -18.99 13.44 18.88
N ALA A 107 -19.36 12.48 18.03
CA ALA A 107 -19.48 11.10 18.45
C ALA A 107 -18.08 10.51 18.68
N GLU A 108 -17.91 9.82 19.81
CA GLU A 108 -16.68 9.09 20.13
C GLU A 108 -16.36 8.04 19.07
N VAL A 109 -17.39 7.39 18.52
CA VAL A 109 -17.28 6.41 17.44
C VAL A 109 -18.31 6.71 16.37
N THR A 110 -17.84 6.90 15.14
CA THR A 110 -18.67 7.07 13.95
C THR A 110 -18.39 5.93 12.98
N ARG A 111 -19.40 5.08 12.71
CA ARG A 111 -19.31 4.06 11.66
C ARG A 111 -19.45 4.74 10.29
N ILE A 112 -18.41 4.62 9.46
CA ILE A 112 -18.37 5.21 8.11
C ILE A 112 -18.91 4.20 7.09
N PHE A 113 -18.36 2.98 7.13
CA PHE A 113 -18.80 1.85 6.32
C PHE A 113 -18.95 0.62 7.20
N ASP A 114 -19.44 -0.47 6.62
CA ASP A 114 -19.28 -1.77 7.26
C ASP A 114 -17.79 -2.12 7.36
N GLY A 115 -17.30 -2.32 8.58
CA GLY A 115 -15.88 -2.57 8.85
C GLY A 115 -14.96 -1.35 8.92
N LEU A 116 -15.45 -0.12 8.76
CA LEU A 116 -14.64 1.11 8.88
C LEU A 116 -15.27 2.13 9.84
N TYR A 117 -14.46 2.58 10.80
CA TYR A 117 -14.87 3.45 11.90
C TYR A 117 -13.92 4.63 12.05
N LEU A 118 -14.47 5.81 12.31
CA LEU A 118 -13.73 6.96 12.84
C LEU A 118 -13.93 7.02 14.35
N LEU A 119 -12.85 7.20 15.09
CA LEU A 119 -12.85 7.31 16.54
C LEU A 119 -12.27 8.65 16.98
N ASP A 120 -12.80 9.18 18.06
CA ASP A 120 -12.25 10.30 18.85
C ASP A 120 -12.12 9.84 20.30
N PRO A 121 -11.15 8.96 20.60
CA PRO A 121 -11.11 8.19 21.86
C PRO A 121 -11.03 9.07 23.12
N ASP A 122 -10.44 10.26 23.01
CA ASP A 122 -10.21 11.16 24.14
C ASP A 122 -11.06 12.45 24.05
N HIS A 123 -11.94 12.58 23.05
CA HIS A 123 -12.66 13.82 22.73
C HIS A 123 -11.74 15.06 22.60
N CYS A 124 -10.48 14.82 22.26
CA CYS A 124 -9.44 15.84 22.20
C CYS A 124 -9.14 16.28 20.76
N GLY A 125 -9.86 15.70 19.78
CA GLY A 125 -9.66 15.94 18.35
C GLY A 125 -8.52 15.10 17.75
N ALA A 126 -7.92 14.20 18.53
CA ALA A 126 -6.96 13.20 18.02
C ALA A 126 -7.72 12.05 17.36
N LEU A 127 -8.18 12.28 16.14
CA LEU A 127 -8.98 11.32 15.40
C LEU A 127 -8.17 10.09 14.98
N GLU A 128 -8.80 8.93 15.05
CA GLU A 128 -8.26 7.65 14.60
C GLU A 128 -9.21 6.99 13.61
N ILE A 129 -8.67 6.38 12.56
CA ILE A 129 -9.44 5.52 11.67
C ILE A 129 -9.12 4.06 11.97
N ARG A 130 -10.16 3.26 12.15
CA ARG A 130 -10.05 1.84 12.42
C ARG A 130 -10.76 1.05 11.34
N GLN A 131 -10.03 0.14 10.71
CA GLN A 131 -10.64 -0.97 10.00
C GLN A 131 -10.73 -2.15 10.96
N GLN A 132 -11.91 -2.73 11.08
CA GLN A 132 -12.16 -3.91 11.91
C GLN A 132 -13.18 -4.80 11.23
N ASP A 133 -12.70 -5.91 10.66
CA ASP A 133 -13.48 -6.98 10.07
C ASP A 133 -13.03 -8.35 10.62
N GLU A 134 -13.63 -9.45 10.16
CA GLU A 134 -13.31 -10.80 10.63
C GLU A 134 -11.85 -11.20 10.44
N ASN A 135 -11.16 -10.61 9.45
CA ASN A 135 -9.82 -11.00 9.03
C ASN A 135 -8.75 -9.97 9.38
N THR A 136 -9.12 -8.70 9.56
CA THR A 136 -8.20 -7.58 9.69
C THR A 136 -8.65 -6.62 10.79
N THR A 137 -7.71 -6.25 11.65
CA THR A 137 -7.86 -5.12 12.57
C THR A 137 -6.64 -4.22 12.46
N CYS A 138 -6.84 -2.97 12.04
CA CYS A 138 -5.79 -1.96 12.03
C CYS A 138 -6.35 -0.60 12.44
N THR A 139 -5.50 0.24 13.03
CA THR A 139 -5.87 1.60 13.46
C THR A 139 -4.74 2.56 13.10
N TYR A 140 -5.11 3.70 12.52
CA TYR A 140 -4.19 4.77 12.14
C TYR A 140 -4.66 6.10 12.71
N LYS A 141 -3.71 6.97 13.06
CA LYS A 141 -4.02 8.35 13.42
C LYS A 141 -4.34 9.15 12.17
N VAL A 142 -5.38 9.97 12.25
CA VAL A 142 -5.75 10.94 11.21
C VAL A 142 -5.07 12.27 11.56
N HIS A 143 -4.24 12.75 10.65
CA HIS A 143 -3.44 13.96 10.87
C HIS A 143 -4.11 15.21 10.32
N ASP A 144 -4.76 15.05 9.17
CA ASP A 144 -5.46 16.11 8.48
C ASP A 144 -6.60 15.52 7.64
N ILE A 145 -7.35 16.42 7.00
CA ILE A 145 -8.49 16.04 6.19
C ILE A 145 -8.10 15.25 4.94
N SER A 146 -6.96 15.55 4.32
CA SER A 146 -6.49 14.85 3.13
C SER A 146 -6.18 13.40 3.46
N HIS A 147 -5.52 13.17 4.60
CA HIS A 147 -5.24 11.83 5.12
C HIS A 147 -6.52 11.03 5.36
N LEU A 148 -7.56 11.65 5.93
CA LEU A 148 -8.87 11.00 6.07
C LEU A 148 -9.49 10.67 4.71
N CYS A 149 -9.43 11.60 3.75
CA CYS A 149 -9.94 11.38 2.39
C CYS A 149 -9.27 10.18 1.72
N GLU A 150 -7.94 10.03 1.87
CA GLU A 150 -7.21 8.89 1.33
C GLU A 150 -7.70 7.57 1.93
N PHE A 151 -7.91 7.50 3.24
CA PHE A 151 -8.43 6.29 3.87
C PHE A 151 -9.85 5.94 3.41
N LEU A 152 -10.71 6.95 3.25
CA LEU A 152 -12.06 6.77 2.73
C LEU A 152 -12.01 6.20 1.30
N TYR A 153 -11.17 6.78 0.44
CA TYR A 153 -10.95 6.29 -0.91
C TYR A 153 -10.43 4.85 -0.92
N LYS A 154 -9.34 4.57 -0.19
CA LYS A 154 -8.70 3.25 -0.13
C LYS A 154 -9.70 2.18 0.31
N PHE A 155 -10.47 2.46 1.37
CA PHE A 155 -11.47 1.51 1.83
C PHE A 155 -12.63 1.35 0.83
N ALA A 156 -13.12 2.43 0.22
CA ALA A 156 -14.19 2.35 -0.75
C ALA A 156 -13.79 1.50 -1.97
N GLU A 157 -12.59 1.75 -2.51
CA GLU A 157 -12.04 1.12 -3.70
C GLU A 157 -11.58 -0.32 -3.44
N PHE A 158 -10.80 -0.53 -2.38
CA PHE A 158 -10.08 -1.79 -2.14
C PHE A 158 -10.62 -2.63 -0.98
N LYS A 159 -11.58 -2.12 -0.22
CA LYS A 159 -12.07 -2.73 1.03
C LYS A 159 -10.98 -2.88 2.10
N THR A 160 -9.89 -2.13 1.97
CA THR A 160 -8.82 -2.08 2.97
C THR A 160 -8.16 -0.71 2.99
N ILE A 161 -7.71 -0.28 4.18
CA ILE A 161 -6.91 0.93 4.36
C ILE A 161 -5.40 0.66 4.38
N THR A 162 -4.97 -0.60 4.41
CA THR A 162 -3.56 -1.00 4.55
C THR A 162 -2.83 -1.15 3.21
N ILE A 163 -3.35 -0.49 2.17
CA ILE A 163 -2.81 -0.56 0.83
C ILE A 163 -1.68 0.43 0.61
#